data_AF-A0A7C3H366-F1
#
_entry.id   AF-A0A7C3H366-F1
#
_cell.length_a   1.000
_cell.length_b   1.000
_cell.length_c   1.000
_cell.angle_alpha   90.00
_cell.angle_beta   90.00
_cell.angle_gamma   90.00
#
_symmetry.space_group_name_H-M   'P 1'
#
loop_
_entity.id
_entity.type
_entity.pdbx_description
1 polymer ?
#
loop_
_entity_poly.entity_id
_entity_poly.type
_entity_poly.pdbx_seq_one_letter_code
_entity_poly.pdbx_strand_id
1 'polypeptide(L)'
;EIEEILGDRGSPLPKIALCGAIFGIVFGFLFLAAAQATFLVQPQGGKPVIPLPSNIVLTYEMLILFGVLSTVIGFVINARLMTKRHPLYSEKVSLDQIGIMLELDEKHVNPVKDLFKGHKVVEIREEVAA
;
A
#
# COMPACT_ATOMS: atom_id res chain seq x y z
N GLU A 1 -18.39 -8.25 12.22
CA GLU A 1 -19.47 -8.76 11.35
C GLU A 1 -18.96 -9.19 9.96
N ILE A 2 -18.54 -8.30 9.06
CA ILE A 2 -18.06 -8.74 7.71
C ILE A 2 -16.71 -9.49 7.78
N GLU A 3 -15.79 -9.03 8.62
CA GLU A 3 -14.46 -9.63 8.79
C GLU A 3 -14.51 -11.00 9.48
N GLU A 4 -15.54 -11.25 10.28
CA GLU A 4 -15.81 -12.57 10.88
C GLU A 4 -16.29 -13.58 9.83
N ILE A 5 -16.97 -13.10 8.78
CA ILE A 5 -17.47 -13.93 7.67
C ILE A 5 -16.38 -14.17 6.62
N LEU A 6 -15.52 -13.17 6.34
CA LEU A 6 -14.45 -13.27 5.34
C LEU A 6 -13.11 -13.81 5.89
N GLY A 7 -12.93 -13.81 7.21
CA GLY A 7 -11.67 -14.17 7.86
C GLY A 7 -10.64 -13.03 7.87
N ASP A 8 -9.63 -13.16 8.73
CA ASP A 8 -8.54 -12.18 8.85
C ASP A 8 -7.64 -12.19 7.61
N ARG A 9 -7.56 -11.06 6.92
CA ARG A 9 -6.62 -10.85 5.81
C ARG A 9 -5.42 -10.07 6.31
N GLY A 10 -4.41 -10.80 6.75
CA GLY A 10 -3.12 -10.21 7.13
C GLY A 10 -2.54 -9.35 6.00
N SER A 11 -2.21 -8.10 6.30
CA SER A 11 -1.58 -7.19 5.34
C SER A 11 -0.07 -7.10 5.56
N PRO A 12 0.76 -7.20 4.51
CA PRO A 12 2.21 -7.04 4.62
C PRO A 12 2.65 -5.57 4.74
N LEU A 13 1.73 -4.62 4.56
CA LEU A 13 2.01 -3.18 4.52
C LEU A 13 2.76 -2.64 5.75
N PRO A 14 2.38 -3.00 7.00
CA PRO A 14 3.08 -2.51 8.18
C PRO A 14 4.58 -2.89 8.20
N LYS A 15 4.92 -4.07 7.66
CA LYS A 15 6.31 -4.54 7.58
C LYS A 15 7.11 -3.74 6.55
N ILE A 16 6.48 -3.39 5.42
CA ILE A 16 7.08 -2.57 4.36
C ILE A 16 7.31 -1.13 4.85
N ALA A 17 6.34 -0.57 5.58
CA ALA A 17 6.45 0.74 6.22
C ALA A 17 7.61 0.78 7.22
N LEU A 18 7.71 -0.25 8.08
CA LEU A 18 8.78 -0.38 9.06
C LEU A 18 10.17 -0.45 8.39
N CYS A 19 10.31 -1.24 7.33
CA CYS A 19 11.55 -1.32 6.55
C CYS A 19 11.94 0.05 5.97
N GLY A 20 10.98 0.77 5.39
CA GLY A 20 11.18 2.12 4.86
C GLY A 20 11.60 3.13 5.93
N ALA A 21 11.00 3.08 7.12
CA ALA A 21 11.35 3.95 8.23
C ALA A 21 12.77 3.69 8.75
N ILE A 22 13.16 2.42 8.91
CA ILE A 22 14.53 2.04 9.30
C ILE A 22 15.54 2.52 8.26
N PHE A 23 15.23 2.31 6.98
CA PHE A 23 16.05 2.83 5.88
C PHE A 23 16.16 4.36 5.96
N GLY A 24 15.07 5.08 6.21
CA GLY A 24 15.07 6.54 6.36
C GLY A 24 15.92 7.06 7.51
N ILE A 25 15.93 6.37 8.65
CA ILE A 25 16.80 6.70 9.78
C ILE A 25 18.27 6.52 9.41
N VAL A 26 18.62 5.33 8.90
CA VAL A 26 20.02 4.99 8.58
C VAL A 26 20.54 5.90 7.47
N PHE A 27 19.78 6.02 6.38
CA PHE A 27 20.13 6.87 5.25
C PHE A 27 20.17 8.35 5.64
N GLY A 28 19.15 8.85 6.35
CA GLY A 28 19.09 10.25 6.79
C GLY A 28 20.29 10.62 7.67
N PHE A 29 20.60 9.80 8.67
CA PHE A 29 21.73 10.06 9.56
C PHE A 29 23.07 10.02 8.81
N LEU A 30 23.32 8.99 7.99
CA LEU A 30 24.53 8.87 7.19
C LEU A 30 24.69 10.00 6.19
N PHE A 31 23.61 10.37 5.50
CA PHE A 31 23.61 11.43 4.49
C PHE A 31 23.96 12.79 5.11
N LEU A 32 23.35 13.12 6.26
CA LEU A 32 23.64 14.34 7.00
C LEU A 32 25.08 14.35 7.53
N ALA A 33 25.51 13.26 8.16
CA ALA A 33 26.85 13.15 8.72
C ALA A 33 27.94 13.24 7.63
N ALA A 34 27.73 12.58 6.49
CA ALA A 34 28.64 12.65 5.35
C ALA A 34 28.69 14.07 4.76
N ALA A 35 27.55 14.72 4.55
CA ALA A 35 27.50 16.08 4.05
C ALA A 35 28.23 17.08 4.97
N GLN A 36 28.03 16.94 6.29
CA GLN A 36 28.68 17.77 7.29
C GLN A 36 30.19 17.52 7.37
N ALA A 37 30.63 16.26 7.23
CA ALA A 37 32.04 15.88 7.27
C ALA A 37 32.83 16.30 6.01
N THR A 38 32.19 16.32 4.84
CA THR A 38 32.87 16.61 3.56
C THR A 38 32.79 18.08 3.15
N PHE A 39 31.61 18.70 3.21
CA PHE A 39 31.37 20.02 2.58
C PHE A 39 31.21 21.17 3.58
N LEU A 40 30.85 20.90 4.84
CA LEU A 40 30.51 21.93 5.84
C LEU A 40 31.48 22.00 7.03
N VAL A 41 32.75 21.64 6.82
CA VAL A 41 33.81 21.93 7.82
C VAL A 41 34.13 23.43 7.78
N GLN A 42 33.16 24.25 8.15
CA GLN A 42 33.34 25.67 8.44
C GLN A 42 33.41 25.86 9.96
N PRO A 43 34.16 26.85 10.45
CA PRO A 43 34.20 27.17 11.88
C PRO A 43 32.82 27.64 12.37
N GLN A 44 31.98 26.70 12.80
CA GLN A 44 30.63 26.98 13.30
C GLN A 44 30.67 27.38 14.77
N GLY A 45 31.34 28.49 15.11
CA GLY A 45 31.21 29.16 16.42
C GLY A 45 31.32 28.27 17.67
N GLY A 46 32.11 27.19 17.63
CA GLY A 46 32.30 26.25 18.75
C GLY A 46 31.38 25.02 18.76
N LYS A 47 30.50 24.83 17.76
CA LYS A 47 29.66 23.64 17.62
C LYS A 47 30.47 22.46 17.06
N PRO A 48 30.18 21.21 17.49
CA PRO A 48 30.79 20.02 16.89
C PRO A 48 30.40 19.91 15.41
N VAL A 49 31.28 19.31 14.60
CA VAL A 49 31.09 19.11 13.15
C VAL A 49 29.75 18.40 12.85
N ILE A 50 29.34 17.50 13.73
CA ILE A 50 28.06 16.78 13.66
C ILE A 50 27.21 17.18 14.87
N PRO A 51 26.36 18.23 14.75
CA PRO A 51 25.51 18.68 15.84
C PRO A 51 24.31 17.73 16.03
N LEU A 52 24.40 16.85 17.03
CA LEU A 52 23.36 15.86 17.32
C LEU A 52 21.94 16.43 17.51
N PRO A 53 21.72 17.52 18.28
CA PRO A 53 20.36 18.03 18.50
C PRO A 53 19.67 18.46 17.20
N SER A 54 20.42 19.08 16.28
CA SER A 54 19.89 19.50 14.98
C SER A 54 19.68 18.32 14.05
N ASN A 55 20.60 17.35 14.06
CA ASN A 55 20.56 16.21 13.16
C ASN A 55 19.43 15.23 13.51
N ILE A 56 19.05 15.11 14.77
CA ILE A 56 17.92 14.24 15.19
C ILE A 56 16.60 14.71 14.59
N VAL A 57 16.32 16.02 14.65
CA VAL A 57 15.09 16.59 14.06
C VAL A 57 15.04 16.31 12.56
N LEU A 58 16.16 16.50 11.87
CA LEU A 58 16.21 16.30 10.42
C LEU A 58 16.18 14.80 10.03
N THR A 59 16.76 13.93 10.86
CA THR A 59 16.67 12.47 10.70
C THR A 59 15.24 11.96 10.95
N TYR A 60 14.49 12.58 11.86
CA TYR A 60 13.07 12.28 12.09
C TYR A 60 12.21 12.59 10.85
N GLU A 61 12.46 13.71 10.17
CA GLU A 61 11.76 14.01 8.92
C GLU A 61 12.09 12.98 7.83
N MET A 62 13.34 12.54 7.73
CA MET A 62 13.74 11.47 6.81
C MET A 62 13.08 10.13 7.14
N LEU A 63 12.96 9.79 8.42
CA LEU A 63 12.21 8.61 8.88
C LEU A 63 10.78 8.64 8.36
N ILE A 64 10.06 9.75 8.58
CA ILE A 64 8.67 9.88 8.13
C ILE A 64 8.58 9.82 6.61
N LEU A 65 9.44 10.56 5.90
CA LEU A 65 9.46 10.61 4.44
C LEU A 65 9.58 9.22 3.83
N PHE A 66 10.61 8.46 4.22
CA PHE A 66 10.83 7.12 3.67
C PHE A 66 9.82 6.10 4.19
N GLY A 67 9.31 6.25 5.42
CA GLY A 67 8.23 5.42 5.95
C GLY A 67 6.94 5.56 5.13
N VAL A 68 6.49 6.80 4.90
CA VAL A 68 5.30 7.10 4.10
C VAL A 68 5.50 6.70 2.64
N LEU A 69 6.65 7.05 2.04
CA LEU A 69 6.95 6.70 0.66
C LEU A 69 6.94 5.18 0.43
N SER A 70 7.58 4.42 1.32
CA SER A 70 7.57 2.95 1.30
C SER A 70 6.15 2.39 1.45
N THR A 71 5.33 3.00 2.31
CA THR A 71 3.93 2.60 2.51
C THR A 71 3.10 2.81 1.25
N VAL A 72 3.22 3.99 0.60
CA VAL A 72 2.48 4.30 -0.64
C VAL A 72 2.90 3.35 -1.76
N ILE A 73 4.22 3.14 -1.94
CA ILE A 73 4.73 2.23 -2.96
C ILE A 73 4.26 0.79 -2.66
N GLY A 74 4.39 0.34 -1.42
CA GLY A 74 3.94 -0.98 -0.98
C GLY A 74 2.43 -1.18 -1.17
N PHE A 75 1.63 -0.16 -0.91
CA PHE A 75 0.19 -0.17 -1.15
C PHE A 75 -0.12 -0.30 -2.65
N VAL A 76 0.48 0.52 -3.51
CA VAL A 76 0.24 0.49 -4.96
C VAL A 76 0.59 -0.88 -5.55
N ILE A 77 1.70 -1.47 -5.10
CA ILE A 77 2.15 -2.80 -5.54
C ILE A 77 1.20 -3.89 -5.03
N ASN A 78 0.88 -3.90 -3.72
CA ASN A 78 0.06 -4.95 -3.12
C ASN A 78 -1.41 -4.90 -3.56
N ALA A 79 -1.95 -3.69 -3.76
CA ALA A 79 -3.29 -3.48 -4.31
C ALA A 79 -3.36 -3.74 -5.82
N ARG A 80 -2.21 -3.96 -6.50
CA ARG A 80 -2.09 -4.15 -7.95
C ARG A 80 -2.82 -3.07 -8.76
N LEU A 81 -2.84 -1.83 -8.24
CA LEU A 81 -3.66 -0.73 -8.76
C LEU A 81 -3.24 -0.26 -10.16
N MET A 82 -2.03 -0.61 -10.61
CA MET A 82 -1.56 -0.34 -11.97
C MET A 82 -2.07 -1.36 -13.03
N THR A 83 -2.94 -2.29 -12.64
CA THR A 83 -3.58 -3.23 -13.57
C THR A 83 -4.72 -2.55 -14.33
N LYS A 84 -4.94 -2.95 -15.60
CA LYS A 84 -6.10 -2.48 -16.38
C LYS A 84 -7.40 -2.86 -15.68
N ARG A 85 -8.45 -2.06 -15.87
CA ARG A 85 -9.78 -2.37 -15.32
C ARG A 85 -10.22 -3.77 -15.76
N HIS A 86 -10.76 -4.54 -14.82
CA HIS A 86 -11.27 -5.86 -15.12
C HIS A 86 -12.42 -5.75 -16.14
N PRO A 87 -12.48 -6.59 -17.18
CA PRO A 87 -13.53 -6.55 -18.20
C PRO A 87 -14.96 -6.69 -17.62
N LEU A 88 -15.14 -7.52 -16.59
CA LEU A 88 -16.38 -7.60 -15.80
C LEU A 88 -16.75 -6.34 -14.97
N TYR A 89 -15.92 -5.29 -14.94
CA TYR A 89 -16.19 -4.10 -14.14
C TYR A 89 -17.36 -3.27 -14.72
N SER A 90 -18.31 -2.92 -13.87
CA SER A 90 -19.44 -2.03 -14.21
C SER A 90 -19.34 -0.76 -13.38
N GLU A 91 -19.45 0.41 -14.02
CA GLU A 91 -19.38 1.71 -13.33
C GLU A 91 -20.51 1.90 -12.31
N LYS A 92 -21.61 1.15 -12.44
CA LYS A 92 -22.71 1.14 -11.47
C LYS A 92 -22.25 0.69 -10.07
N VAL A 93 -21.21 -0.14 -10.00
CA VAL A 93 -20.63 -0.61 -8.73
C VAL A 93 -19.94 0.53 -7.97
N SER A 94 -19.41 1.53 -8.69
CA SER A 94 -18.82 2.72 -8.05
C SER A 94 -19.85 3.73 -7.57
N LEU A 95 -21.07 3.68 -8.11
CA LEU A 95 -22.12 4.67 -7.84
C LEU A 95 -23.01 4.26 -6.68
N ASP A 96 -23.66 3.09 -6.78
CA ASP A 96 -24.72 2.70 -5.83
C ASP A 96 -24.91 1.18 -5.70
N GLN A 97 -24.23 0.37 -6.52
CA GLN A 97 -24.44 -1.08 -6.54
C GLN A 97 -23.28 -1.85 -5.89
N ILE A 98 -23.59 -3.00 -5.28
CA ILE A 98 -22.58 -3.91 -4.74
C ILE A 98 -22.30 -4.99 -5.79
N GLY A 99 -21.02 -5.14 -6.16
CA GLY A 99 -20.57 -6.20 -7.06
C GLY A 99 -20.01 -7.39 -6.29
N ILE A 100 -20.47 -8.60 -6.61
CA ILE A 100 -19.88 -9.86 -6.13
C ILE A 100 -19.28 -10.57 -7.34
N MET A 101 -17.99 -10.83 -7.30
CA MET A 101 -17.27 -11.55 -8.35
C MET A 101 -16.81 -12.90 -7.83
N LEU A 102 -17.10 -13.95 -8.59
CA LEU A 102 -16.73 -15.33 -8.27
C LEU A 102 -15.98 -15.92 -9.47
N GLU A 103 -14.81 -16.49 -9.22
CA GLU A 103 -14.15 -17.37 -10.18
C GLU A 103 -14.64 -18.79 -9.94
N LEU A 104 -15.25 -19.40 -10.97
CA LEU A 104 -15.93 -20.69 -10.88
C LEU A 104 -15.42 -21.61 -12.00
N ASP A 105 -15.28 -22.89 -11.67
CA ASP A 105 -15.09 -23.95 -12.67
C ASP A 105 -16.40 -24.21 -13.43
N GLU A 106 -16.34 -24.67 -14.68
CA GLU A 106 -17.49 -24.80 -15.59
C GLU A 106 -18.65 -25.62 -14.99
N LYS A 107 -18.32 -26.57 -14.12
CA LYS A 107 -19.27 -27.45 -13.43
C LYS A 107 -20.20 -26.72 -12.45
N HIS A 108 -19.79 -25.56 -11.93
CA HIS A 108 -20.49 -24.84 -10.86
C HIS A 108 -21.21 -23.57 -11.35
N VAL A 109 -21.11 -23.25 -12.63
CA VAL A 109 -21.72 -22.03 -13.20
C VAL A 109 -23.25 -22.06 -13.08
N ASN A 110 -23.88 -23.17 -13.48
CA ASN A 110 -25.33 -23.34 -13.45
C ASN A 110 -25.93 -23.26 -12.03
N PRO A 111 -25.45 -24.01 -11.02
CA PRO A 111 -26.03 -23.95 -9.66
C PRO A 111 -25.85 -22.57 -9.01
N VAL A 112 -24.74 -21.87 -9.27
CA VAL A 112 -24.53 -20.52 -8.74
C VAL A 112 -25.47 -19.51 -9.41
N LYS A 113 -25.72 -19.65 -10.72
CA LYS A 113 -26.67 -18.81 -11.45
C LYS A 113 -28.10 -18.96 -10.92
N ASP A 114 -28.51 -20.18 -10.60
CA ASP A 114 -29.82 -20.44 -10.00
C ASP A 114 -29.93 -19.87 -8.59
N LEU A 115 -28.85 -19.91 -7.81
CA LEU A 115 -28.77 -19.26 -6.50
C LEU A 115 -28.90 -17.73 -6.61
N PHE A 116 -28.24 -17.09 -7.59
CA PHE A 116 -28.37 -15.65 -7.83
C PHE A 116 -29.76 -15.23 -8.29
N LYS A 117 -30.44 -16.04 -9.10
CA LYS A 117 -31.85 -15.81 -9.44
C LYS A 117 -32.75 -15.88 -8.21
N GLY A 118 -32.49 -16.81 -7.29
CA GLY A 118 -33.23 -16.94 -6.03
C GLY A 118 -33.11 -15.72 -5.11
N HIS A 119 -31.98 -15.00 -5.16
CA HIS A 119 -31.68 -13.87 -4.29
C HIS A 119 -31.91 -12.48 -4.94
N LYS A 120 -32.65 -12.41 -6.05
CA LYS A 120 -33.03 -11.15 -6.74
C LYS A 120 -31.84 -10.28 -7.17
N VAL A 121 -30.81 -10.89 -7.77
CA VAL A 121 -29.67 -10.13 -8.34
C VAL A 121 -30.13 -9.26 -9.51
N VAL A 122 -29.69 -8.00 -9.53
CA VAL A 122 -30.11 -6.97 -10.50
C VAL A 122 -29.49 -7.18 -11.89
N GLU A 123 -28.21 -7.56 -11.95
CA GLU A 123 -27.48 -7.74 -13.21
C GLU A 123 -26.47 -8.89 -13.05
N ILE A 124 -26.48 -9.85 -13.98
CA ILE A 124 -25.54 -10.97 -14.02
C ILE A 124 -24.73 -10.86 -15.31
N ARG A 125 -23.40 -10.82 -15.18
CA ARG A 125 -22.46 -10.81 -16.31
C ARG A 125 -21.55 -12.04 -16.21
N GLU A 126 -21.30 -12.66 -17.35
CA GLU A 126 -20.44 -13.84 -17.46
C GLU A 126 -19.31 -13.51 -18.44
N GLU A 127 -18.10 -13.90 -18.07
CA GLU A 127 -16.94 -13.84 -18.95
C GLU A 127 -16.15 -15.14 -18.75
N VAL A 128 -15.86 -15.82 -19.86
CA VAL A 128 -14.99 -16.99 -19.84
C VAL A 128 -13.56 -16.45 -19.82
N ALA A 129 -12.88 -16.60 -18.68
CA ALA A 129 -11.45 -16.30 -18.61
C ALA A 129 -10.73 -17.21 -19.62
N ALA A 130 -10.09 -16.59 -20.61
CA ALA A 130 -9.34 -17.27 -21.67
C ALA A 130 -8.02 -17.85 -21.17
#